data_AF-A0A2V8MJH6-F1
#
_entry.id   AF-A0A2V8MJH6-F1
#
_cell.length_a   1.000
_cell.length_b   1.000
_cell.length_c   1.000
_cell.angle_alpha   90.00
_cell.angle_beta   90.00
_cell.angle_gamma   90.00
#
_symmetry.space_group_name_H-M   'P 1'
#
loop_
_entity.id
_entity.type
_entity.pdbx_description
1 polymer ?
#
loop_
_entity_poly.entity_id
_entity_poly.type
_entity_poly.pdbx_seq_one_letter_code
_entity_poly.pdbx_strand_id
1 'polypeptide(L)'
;MKPLIFSLLIIATVAAAQGKQTFSGTITDSMCPIADHSRMRMGSTDAECAIACISAHGAMYVLYDGKEVYTLSDQQTPEKFAGKKVTVTGTLDATTKTIQVDSITAAK
;
A
#
# COMPACT_ATOMS: atom_id res chain seq x y z
N MET A 1 -5.78 -51.18 24.68
CA MET A 1 -5.05 -49.93 24.94
C MET A 1 -4.21 -49.64 23.72
N LYS A 2 -4.64 -48.73 22.84
CA LYS A 2 -4.02 -48.51 21.52
C LYS A 2 -3.67 -47.02 21.43
N PRO A 3 -2.41 -46.65 21.17
CA PRO A 3 -1.98 -45.26 21.24
C PRO A 3 -2.51 -44.49 20.04
N LEU A 4 -3.20 -43.38 20.31
CA LEU A 4 -3.59 -42.39 19.31
C LEU A 4 -2.34 -41.62 18.88
N ILE A 5 -1.83 -41.94 17.68
CA ILE A 5 -0.77 -41.19 17.01
C ILE A 5 -1.45 -39.98 16.35
N PHE A 6 -1.27 -38.81 16.94
CA PHE A 6 -1.62 -37.53 16.30
C PHE A 6 -0.55 -37.20 15.25
N SER A 7 -0.81 -37.54 13.99
CA SER A 7 -0.01 -37.08 12.86
C SER A 7 -0.23 -35.59 12.63
N LEU A 8 0.77 -34.79 12.95
CA LEU A 8 0.85 -33.36 12.63
C LEU A 8 1.15 -33.19 11.14
N LEU A 9 0.13 -32.90 10.33
CA LEU A 9 0.28 -32.57 8.91
C LEU A 9 0.78 -31.12 8.80
N ILE A 10 2.07 -30.94 8.56
CA ILE A 10 2.65 -29.62 8.24
C ILE A 10 2.28 -29.29 6.80
N ILE A 11 1.30 -28.42 6.60
CA ILE A 11 0.97 -27.87 5.29
C ILE A 11 1.99 -26.77 5.00
N ALA A 12 3.02 -27.10 4.21
CA ALA A 12 3.93 -26.11 3.66
C ALA A 12 3.19 -25.31 2.58
N THR A 13 2.77 -24.09 2.91
CA THR A 13 2.24 -23.15 1.92
C THR A 13 3.39 -22.66 1.06
N VAL A 14 3.51 -23.20 -0.15
CA VAL A 14 4.39 -22.63 -1.18
C VAL A 14 3.79 -21.28 -1.58
N ALA A 15 4.38 -20.19 -1.10
CA ALA A 15 4.04 -18.85 -1.58
C ALA A 15 4.48 -18.77 -3.05
N ALA A 16 3.52 -18.82 -3.98
CA ALA A 16 3.78 -18.49 -5.36
C ALA A 16 4.26 -17.04 -5.42
N ALA A 17 5.51 -16.82 -5.83
CA ALA A 17 6.02 -15.48 -6.04
C ALA A 17 5.19 -14.82 -7.14
N GLN A 18 4.31 -13.89 -6.77
CA GLN A 18 3.54 -13.12 -7.73
C GLN A 18 4.51 -12.29 -8.57
N GLY A 19 4.37 -12.37 -9.89
CA GLY A 19 5.20 -11.61 -10.82
C GLY A 19 5.00 -10.10 -10.65
N LYS A 20 5.85 -9.31 -11.32
CA LYS A 20 5.68 -7.85 -11.36
C LYS A 20 4.36 -7.49 -12.04
N GLN A 21 3.67 -6.52 -11.47
CA GLN A 21 2.39 -5.99 -11.89
C GLN A 21 2.44 -4.47 -11.94
N THR A 22 1.44 -3.88 -12.57
CA THR A 22 1.28 -2.43 -12.67
C THR A 22 -0.05 -2.02 -12.02
N PHE A 23 0.02 -1.05 -11.14
CA PHE A 23 -1.10 -0.50 -10.38
C PHE A 23 -1.25 0.98 -10.70
N SER A 24 -2.47 1.45 -10.90
CA SER A 24 -2.75 2.86 -11.17
C SER A 24 -3.68 3.40 -10.11
N GLY A 25 -3.34 4.55 -9.55
CA GLY A 25 -4.09 5.12 -8.43
C GLY A 25 -3.53 6.44 -7.96
N THR A 26 -4.12 6.98 -6.89
CA THR A 26 -3.67 8.22 -6.25
C THR A 26 -2.78 7.87 -5.06
N ILE A 27 -1.63 8.55 -4.94
CA ILE A 27 -0.82 8.49 -3.70
C ILE A 27 -1.51 9.30 -2.61
N THR A 28 -1.80 8.66 -1.48
CA THR A 28 -2.40 9.27 -0.29
C THR A 28 -1.75 8.69 0.97
N ASP A 29 -2.27 9.02 2.15
CA ASP A 29 -1.85 8.46 3.43
C ASP A 29 -2.82 7.38 3.96
N SER A 30 -2.32 6.53 4.85
CA SER A 30 -3.08 5.42 5.43
C SER A 30 -4.22 5.83 6.35
N MET A 31 -4.29 7.08 6.82
CA MET A 31 -5.39 7.58 7.66
C MET A 31 -6.49 8.26 6.84
N CYS A 32 -6.20 8.70 5.62
CA CYS A 32 -7.16 9.07 4.59
C CYS A 32 -7.02 8.16 3.36
N PRO A 33 -7.27 6.84 3.53
CA PRO A 33 -6.83 5.82 2.58
C PRO A 33 -7.63 5.83 1.26
N ILE A 34 -8.80 6.46 1.24
CA ILE A 34 -9.62 6.63 0.01
C ILE A 34 -9.37 7.96 -0.71
N ALA A 35 -8.26 8.64 -0.36
CA ALA A 35 -7.87 9.95 -0.91
C ALA A 35 -8.95 11.04 -0.76
N ASP A 36 -9.71 11.01 0.34
CA ASP A 36 -10.61 12.09 0.75
C ASP A 36 -10.05 12.79 1.98
N HIS A 37 -9.45 13.97 1.76
CA HIS A 37 -8.89 14.81 2.82
C HIS A 37 -9.84 15.94 3.26
N SER A 38 -11.09 15.94 2.79
CA SER A 38 -12.02 17.05 2.98
C SER A 38 -12.29 17.42 4.44
N ARG A 39 -12.15 16.45 5.37
CA ARG A 39 -12.43 16.60 6.81
C ARG A 39 -11.21 16.88 7.68
N MET A 40 -10.03 16.40 7.31
CA MET A 40 -8.82 16.50 8.14
C MET A 40 -8.05 17.79 7.87
N ARG A 41 -7.83 18.11 6.58
CA ARG A 41 -7.21 19.35 6.08
C ARG A 41 -6.02 19.85 6.90
N MET A 42 -5.02 18.99 7.11
CA MET A 42 -3.72 19.34 7.72
C MET A 42 -2.80 20.14 6.78
N GLY A 43 -3.33 20.65 5.67
CA GLY A 43 -2.63 21.44 4.65
C GLY A 43 -3.63 22.11 3.71
N SER A 44 -3.14 22.97 2.82
CA SER A 44 -3.97 23.69 1.83
C SER A 44 -4.37 22.80 0.65
N THR A 45 -3.59 21.74 0.40
CA THR A 45 -3.84 20.74 -0.64
C THR A 45 -3.87 19.33 -0.05
N ASP A 46 -4.48 18.40 -0.77
CA ASP A 46 -4.47 16.96 -0.39
C ASP A 46 -3.04 16.42 -0.26
N ALA A 47 -2.12 16.90 -1.11
CA ALA A 47 -0.70 16.57 -1.04
C ALA A 47 -0.07 17.02 0.28
N GLU A 48 -0.26 18.28 0.65
CA GLU A 48 0.23 18.83 1.91
C GLU A 48 -0.40 18.13 3.11
N CYS A 49 -1.71 17.83 3.05
CA CYS A 49 -2.41 17.11 4.09
C CYS A 49 -1.81 15.72 4.32
N ALA A 50 -1.60 14.93 3.25
CA ALA A 50 -1.01 13.60 3.35
C ALA A 50 0.42 13.65 3.90
N ILE A 51 1.26 14.58 3.42
CA ILE A 51 2.65 14.73 3.89
C ILE A 51 2.68 15.12 5.38
N ALA A 52 1.85 16.08 5.79
CA ALA A 52 1.74 16.48 7.19
C ALA A 52 1.26 15.32 8.08
N CYS A 53 0.31 14.53 7.59
CA CYS A 53 -0.22 13.35 8.28
C CYS A 53 0.87 12.31 8.55
N ILE A 54 1.70 12.02 7.54
CA ILE A 54 2.84 11.10 7.64
C ILE A 54 3.88 11.65 8.63
N SER A 55 4.25 12.93 8.53
CA SER A 55 5.25 13.53 9.41
C SER A 55 4.79 13.66 10.87
N ALA A 56 3.53 14.01 11.11
CA ALA A 56 3.03 14.32 12.46
C ALA A 56 2.47 13.11 13.19
N HIS A 57 1.98 12.11 12.47
CA HIS A 57 1.25 10.99 13.04
C HIS A 57 1.82 9.62 12.63
N GLY A 58 2.89 9.57 11.84
CA GLY A 58 3.50 8.31 11.41
C GLY A 58 2.57 7.50 10.49
N ALA A 59 1.68 8.16 9.75
CA ALA A 59 0.93 7.52 8.69
C ALA A 59 1.88 6.97 7.60
N MET A 60 1.38 6.07 6.76
CA MET A 60 2.14 5.51 5.64
C MET A 60 1.62 6.02 4.31
N TYR A 61 2.50 6.17 3.32
CA TYR A 61 2.11 6.31 1.92
C TYR A 61 1.43 5.04 1.42
N VAL A 62 0.26 5.24 0.83
CA VAL A 62 -0.54 4.18 0.21
C VAL A 62 -0.96 4.60 -1.19
N LEU A 63 -1.26 3.62 -2.04
CA LEU A 63 -1.89 3.80 -3.34
C LEU A 63 -3.37 3.45 -3.23
N TYR A 64 -4.25 4.39 -3.56
CA TYR A 64 -5.68 4.12 -3.74
C TYR A 64 -6.03 4.00 -5.22
N ASP A 65 -6.46 2.83 -5.67
CA ASP A 65 -6.79 2.60 -7.10
C ASP A 65 -8.24 3.02 -7.47
N GLY A 66 -8.99 3.56 -6.51
CA GLY A 66 -10.42 3.86 -6.63
C GLY A 66 -11.33 2.77 -6.07
N LYS A 67 -10.77 1.64 -5.62
CA LYS A 67 -11.48 0.51 -5.01
C LYS A 67 -10.72 -0.07 -3.83
N GLU A 68 -9.45 -0.40 -4.04
CA GLU A 68 -8.55 -0.98 -3.06
C GLU A 68 -7.44 0.00 -2.68
N VAL A 69 -6.89 -0.23 -1.49
CA VAL A 69 -5.81 0.54 -0.90
C VAL A 69 -4.63 -0.40 -0.68
N TYR A 70 -3.47 0.01 -1.16
CA TYR A 70 -2.24 -0.77 -1.03
C TYR A 70 -1.17 0.02 -0.32
N THR A 71 -0.60 -0.55 0.73
CA THR A 71 0.59 0.03 1.36
C THR A 71 1.76 -0.08 0.40
N LEU A 72 2.54 0.99 0.28
CA LEU A 72 3.75 0.97 -0.54
C LEU A 72 4.94 0.58 0.34
N SER A 73 5.78 -0.36 -0.11
CA SER A 73 6.99 -0.69 0.66
C SER A 73 7.99 0.48 0.69
N ASP A 74 8.00 1.30 -0.38
CA ASP A 74 8.71 2.58 -0.43
C ASP A 74 7.89 3.67 0.25
N GLN A 75 8.44 4.25 1.32
CA GLN A 75 7.83 5.30 2.13
C GLN A 75 8.52 6.66 1.97
N GLN A 76 9.35 6.83 0.94
CA GLN A 76 10.08 8.08 0.67
C GLN A 76 9.79 8.63 -0.74
N THR A 77 9.90 7.80 -1.78
CA THR A 77 9.67 8.25 -3.17
C THR A 77 8.23 8.72 -3.44
N PRO A 78 7.16 8.14 -2.83
CA PRO A 78 5.80 8.58 -3.09
C PRO A 78 5.51 10.04 -2.69
N GLU A 79 6.31 10.64 -1.80
CA GLU A 79 6.12 12.02 -1.32
C GLU A 79 5.95 13.03 -2.47
N LYS A 80 6.82 12.96 -3.49
CA LYS A 80 6.76 13.85 -4.66
C LYS A 80 5.51 13.68 -5.53
N PHE A 81 4.76 12.61 -5.28
CA PHE A 81 3.53 12.25 -5.95
C PHE A 81 2.29 12.33 -5.05
N ALA A 82 2.42 12.79 -3.80
CA ALA A 82 1.29 12.92 -2.88
C ALA A 82 0.12 13.69 -3.53
N GLY A 83 -1.10 13.16 -3.39
CA GLY A 83 -2.31 13.70 -4.01
C GLY A 83 -2.40 13.54 -5.53
N LYS A 84 -1.41 12.93 -6.20
CA LYS A 84 -1.38 12.77 -7.66
C LYS A 84 -1.68 11.35 -8.08
N LYS A 85 -2.23 11.22 -9.28
CA LYS A 85 -2.36 9.93 -9.96
C LYS A 85 -1.01 9.46 -10.50
N VAL A 86 -0.70 8.21 -10.23
CA VAL A 86 0.54 7.55 -10.63
C VAL A 86 0.27 6.17 -11.20
N THR A 87 1.31 5.62 -11.83
CA THR A 87 1.46 4.22 -12.14
C THR A 87 2.61 3.68 -11.30
N VAL A 88 2.33 2.66 -10.49
CA VAL A 88 3.30 1.94 -9.67
C VAL A 88 3.54 0.58 -10.30
N THR A 89 4.80 0.24 -10.58
CA THR A 89 5.20 -1.12 -10.95
C THR A 89 5.85 -1.78 -9.74
N GLY A 90 5.48 -3.02 -9.47
CA GLY A 90 5.96 -3.77 -8.31
C GLY A 90 5.30 -5.13 -8.16
N THR A 91 5.60 -5.84 -7.07
CA THR A 91 4.98 -7.12 -6.75
C THR A 91 4.00 -6.96 -5.59
N LEU A 92 2.77 -7.48 -5.72
CA LEU A 92 1.78 -7.46 -4.65
C LEU A 92 1.98 -8.65 -3.70
N ASP A 93 2.10 -8.34 -2.42
CA ASP A 93 1.77 -9.28 -1.35
C ASP A 93 0.26 -9.17 -1.09
N ALA A 94 -0.48 -10.17 -1.58
CA ALA A 94 -1.93 -10.20 -1.45
C ALA A 94 -2.41 -10.42 -0.01
N THR A 95 -1.59 -11.02 0.86
CA THR A 95 -1.92 -11.26 2.26
C THR A 95 -1.84 -9.96 3.06
N THR A 96 -0.82 -9.14 2.82
CA THR A 96 -0.63 -7.87 3.54
C THR A 96 -1.17 -6.65 2.79
N LYS A 97 -1.63 -6.82 1.55
CA LYS A 97 -1.99 -5.72 0.63
C LYS A 97 -0.86 -4.70 0.46
N THR A 98 0.38 -5.18 0.46
CA THR A 98 1.58 -4.34 0.27
C THR A 98 2.13 -4.51 -1.13
N ILE A 99 2.34 -3.42 -1.84
CA ILE A 99 3.09 -3.44 -3.11
C ILE A 99 4.57 -3.25 -2.77
N GLN A 100 5.38 -4.25 -3.09
CA GLN A 100 6.83 -4.12 -3.14
C GLN A 100 7.19 -3.28 -4.36
N VAL A 101 7.48 -1.99 -4.14
CA VAL A 101 7.62 -0.98 -5.20
C VAL A 101 8.94 -1.15 -5.93
N ASP A 102 8.87 -1.28 -7.25
CA ASP A 102 10.04 -1.18 -8.14
C ASP A 102 10.18 0.23 -8.73
N SER A 103 9.08 0.83 -9.16
CA SER A 103 9.08 2.18 -9.75
C SER A 103 7.74 2.88 -9.63
N ILE A 104 7.78 4.22 -9.54
CA ILE A 104 6.60 5.08 -9.54
C ILE A 104 6.77 6.16 -10.62
N THR A 105 5.79 6.28 -11.51
CA THR A 105 5.75 7.30 -12.55
C THR A 105 4.44 8.08 -12.49
N ALA A 106 4.45 9.36 -12.86
CA ALA A 106 3.20 10.11 -13.03
C ALA A 106 2.29 9.42 -14.07
N ALA A 107 0.98 9.40 -13.82
CA ALA A 107 0.03 8.92 -14.81
C ALA A 107 0.09 9.83 -16.06
N LYS A 108 -0.08 9.23 -17.24
CA LYS A 108 -0.24 9.97 -18.50
C LYS A 108 -1.61 10.60 -18.61
#